data_AF-A0A0Q6RK95-F1
#
_entry.id   AF-A0A0Q6RK95-F1
#
_cell.length_a   1.000
_cell.length_b   1.000
_cell.length_c   1.000
_cell.angle_alpha   90.00
_cell.angle_beta   90.00
_cell.angle_gamma   90.00
#
_symmetry.space_group_name_H-M   'P 1'
#
loop_
_entity.id
_entity.type
_entity.pdbx_description
1 polymer ?
#
loop_
_entity_poly.entity_id
_entity_poly.type
_entity_poly.pdbx_seq_one_letter_code
_entity_poly.pdbx_strand_id
1 'polypeptide(L)'
;MDNNETVVHSPGLMGGITGLARNLFGLVVSRVELAALELSEVRNHVIELVAIFALAALATWFALAYGTAMIVALAWDEMGWKILLVMFAVFAVITLILVMKGLSLLKQGKLAFPETMKELRNDRDMLM
;
A
#
# COMPACT_ATOMS: atom_id res chain seq x y z
N MET A 1 0.89 57.94 53.74
CA MET A 1 0.99 57.20 55.01
C MET A 1 -0.41 56.89 55.52
N ASP A 2 -1.02 55.74 55.25
CA ASP A 2 -0.71 54.72 54.23
C ASP A 2 -1.86 53.69 54.15
N ASN A 3 -1.98 52.81 53.15
CA ASN A 3 -1.11 52.53 52.00
C ASN A 3 -1.93 52.58 50.68
N ASN A 4 -1.98 51.50 49.88
CA ASN A 4 -2.82 51.32 48.69
C ASN A 4 -3.07 49.81 48.52
N GLU A 5 -4.32 49.34 48.58
CA GLU A 5 -4.61 47.90 48.56
C GLU A 5 -4.31 47.29 47.18
N THR A 6 -3.16 46.61 47.09
CA THR A 6 -2.75 45.87 45.89
C THR A 6 -3.51 44.56 45.80
N VAL A 7 -4.66 44.57 45.10
CA VAL A 7 -5.41 43.36 44.76
C VAL A 7 -4.56 42.49 43.83
N VAL A 8 -3.80 41.56 44.42
CA VAL A 8 -3.01 40.57 43.70
C VAL A 8 -3.99 39.60 43.02
N HIS A 9 -4.27 39.83 41.74
CA HIS A 9 -5.00 38.89 40.90
C HIS A 9 -4.19 37.60 40.73
N SER A 10 -4.42 36.63 41.62
CA SER A 10 -3.89 35.28 41.50
C SER A 10 -4.31 34.69 40.14
N PRO A 11 -3.36 34.26 39.28
CA PRO A 11 -3.69 33.60 38.02
C PRO A 11 -4.43 32.29 38.34
N GLY A 12 -5.76 32.30 38.15
CA GLY A 12 -6.60 31.19 38.57
C GLY A 12 -6.19 29.88 37.91
N LEU A 13 -6.27 28.78 38.66
CA LEU A 13 -5.99 27.42 38.18
C LEU A 13 -6.73 27.09 36.87
N MET A 14 -7.95 27.64 36.69
CA MET A 14 -8.72 27.55 35.44
C MET A 14 -7.99 28.17 34.23
N GLY A 15 -7.27 29.29 34.40
CA GLY A 15 -6.45 29.88 33.35
C GLY A 15 -5.25 29.01 32.98
N GLY A 16 -4.63 28.35 33.98
CA GLY A 16 -3.60 27.34 33.76
C GLY A 16 -4.11 26.15 32.96
N ILE A 17 -5.23 25.54 33.38
CA ILE A 17 -5.85 24.40 32.69
C ILE A 17 -6.25 24.77 31.24
N THR A 18 -6.81 25.97 31.03
CA THR A 18 -7.18 26.45 29.68
C THR A 18 -5.93 26.66 28.80
N GLY A 19 -4.84 27.17 29.37
CA GLY A 19 -3.56 27.32 28.69
C GLY A 19 -2.93 25.98 28.30
N LEU A 20 -2.94 25.00 29.21
CA LEU A 20 -2.46 23.64 28.94
C LEU A 20 -3.30 22.95 27.87
N ALA A 21 -4.63 23.04 27.94
CA ALA A 21 -5.52 22.50 26.91
C ALA A 21 -5.23 23.13 25.54
N ARG A 22 -5.08 24.45 25.46
CA ARG A 22 -4.76 25.16 24.20
C ARG A 22 -3.42 24.74 23.61
N ASN A 23 -2.42 24.48 24.47
CA ASN A 23 -1.10 24.03 24.04
C ASN A 23 -1.14 22.56 23.54
N LEU A 24 -1.86 21.68 24.24
CA LEU A 24 -2.09 20.30 23.80
C LEU A 24 -2.83 20.23 22.46
N PHE A 25 -3.88 21.05 22.28
CA PHE A 25 -4.59 21.15 21.00
C PHE A 25 -3.67 21.62 19.87
N GLY A 26 -2.83 22.64 20.09
CA GLY A 26 -1.85 23.10 19.10
C GLY A 26 -0.82 22.00 18.73
N LEU A 27 -0.39 21.20 19.71
CA LEU A 27 0.56 20.11 19.51
C LEU A 27 -0.07 18.93 18.74
N VAL A 28 -1.35 18.62 18.98
CA VAL A 28 -2.11 17.64 18.20
C VAL A 28 -2.34 18.12 16.77
N VAL A 29 -2.74 19.39 16.57
CA VAL A 29 -2.93 19.97 15.23
C VAL A 29 -1.62 19.94 14.44
N SER A 30 -0.50 20.35 15.03
CA SER A 30 0.82 20.30 14.39
C SER A 30 1.25 18.87 14.00
N ARG A 31 0.93 17.85 14.83
CA ARG A 31 1.15 16.43 14.50
C ARG A 31 0.29 15.97 13.32
N VAL A 32 -0.97 16.41 13.26
CA VAL A 32 -1.89 16.09 12.15
C VAL A 32 -1.48 16.80 10.86
N GLU A 33 -1.02 18.05 10.93
CA GLU A 33 -0.46 18.79 9.79
C GLU A 33 0.81 18.10 9.24
N LEU A 34 1.74 17.68 10.11
CA LEU A 34 2.90 16.89 9.69
C LEU A 34 2.48 15.56 9.05
N ALA A 35 1.59 14.80 9.70
CA ALA A 35 1.14 13.51 9.17
C ALA A 35 0.39 13.66 7.84
N ALA A 36 -0.37 14.74 7.65
CA ALA A 36 -1.03 15.04 6.38
C ALA A 36 -0.04 15.42 5.27
N LEU A 37 1.04 16.13 5.61
CA LEU A 37 2.15 16.43 4.69
C LEU A 37 2.92 15.17 4.30
N GLU A 38 3.35 14.37 5.27
CA GLU A 38 4.04 13.09 5.05
C GLU A 38 3.18 12.13 4.21
N LEU A 39 1.88 12.04 4.51
CA LEU A 39 0.95 11.18 3.76
C LEU A 39 0.64 11.71 2.35
N SER A 40 0.69 13.03 2.15
CA SER A 40 0.65 13.68 0.82
C SER A 40 1.90 13.35 0.00
N GLU A 41 3.08 13.42 0.61
CA GLU A 41 4.36 13.09 -0.04
C GLU A 41 4.45 11.60 -0.39
N VAL A 42 4.08 10.71 0.55
CA VAL A 42 3.98 9.26 0.29
C VAL A 42 2.96 8.98 -0.82
N ARG A 43 1.80 9.66 -0.83
CA ARG A 43 0.82 9.53 -1.92
C ARG A 43 1.43 9.88 -3.28
N ASN A 44 2.23 10.94 -3.38
CA ASN A 44 2.85 11.32 -4.65
C ASN A 44 3.84 10.25 -5.14
N HIS A 45 4.71 9.77 -4.26
CA HIS A 45 5.64 8.66 -4.56
C HIS A 45 4.91 7.35 -4.90
N VAL A 46 3.78 7.05 -4.26
CA VAL A 46 2.94 5.88 -4.59
C VAL A 46 2.29 6.03 -5.96
N ILE A 47 1.80 7.22 -6.33
CA ILE A 47 1.24 7.48 -7.66
C ILE A 47 2.33 7.33 -8.74
N GLU A 48 3.53 7.87 -8.51
CA GLU A 48 4.68 7.71 -9.40
C GLU A 48 5.08 6.24 -9.55
N LEU A 49 5.21 5.51 -8.43
CA LEU A 49 5.54 4.09 -8.43
C LEU A 49 4.49 3.25 -9.16
N VAL A 50 3.20 3.54 -8.96
CA VAL A 50 2.10 2.87 -9.67
C VAL A 50 2.13 3.19 -11.17
N ALA A 51 2.43 4.44 -11.56
CA ALA A 51 2.58 4.82 -12.96
C ALA A 51 3.76 4.11 -13.63
N ILE A 52 4.92 4.07 -12.97
CA ILE A 52 6.11 3.33 -13.44
C ILE A 52 5.79 1.83 -13.55
N PHE A 53 5.11 1.24 -12.55
CA PHE A 53 4.76 -0.18 -12.56
C PHE A 53 3.75 -0.52 -13.66
N ALA A 54 2.77 0.36 -13.92
CA ALA A 54 1.82 0.22 -15.01
C ALA A 54 2.51 0.31 -16.39
N LEU A 55 3.41 1.27 -16.58
CA LEU A 55 4.22 1.39 -17.80
C LEU A 55 5.13 0.18 -18.00
N ALA A 56 5.79 -0.31 -16.94
CA ALA A 56 6.63 -1.49 -16.98
C ALA A 56 5.83 -2.76 -17.31
N ALA A 57 4.63 -2.93 -16.73
CA ALA A 57 3.74 -4.03 -17.03
C ALA A 57 3.26 -3.99 -18.51
N LEU A 58 2.88 -2.82 -19.01
CA LEU A 58 2.48 -2.61 -20.40
C LEU A 58 3.63 -2.84 -21.39
N ALA A 59 4.84 -2.34 -21.09
CA ALA A 59 6.04 -2.58 -21.89
C ALA A 59 6.42 -4.08 -21.89
N THR A 60 6.30 -4.76 -20.74
CA THR A 60 6.50 -6.21 -20.64
C THR A 60 5.48 -6.98 -21.46
N TRP A 61 4.21 -6.56 -21.46
CA TRP A 61 3.16 -7.16 -22.28
C TRP A 61 3.47 -7.06 -23.77
N PHE A 62 3.86 -5.88 -24.25
CA PHE A 62 4.29 -5.70 -25.64
C PHE A 62 5.55 -6.51 -25.98
N ALA A 63 6.54 -6.57 -25.08
CA ALA A 63 7.75 -7.37 -25.29
C ALA A 63 7.44 -8.88 -25.40
N LEU A 64 6.52 -9.39 -24.58
CA LEU A 64 6.06 -10.79 -24.68
C LEU A 64 5.24 -11.04 -25.96
N ALA A 65 4.35 -10.13 -26.34
CA ALA A 65 3.53 -10.26 -27.54
C ALA A 65 4.38 -10.22 -28.83
N TYR A 66 5.28 -9.24 -28.97
CA TYR A 66 6.17 -9.17 -30.13
C TYR A 66 7.26 -10.25 -30.11
N GLY A 67 7.80 -10.61 -28.94
CA GLY A 67 8.79 -11.69 -28.82
C GLY A 67 8.21 -13.06 -29.21
N THR A 68 6.98 -13.36 -28.81
CA THR A 68 6.29 -14.59 -29.22
C THR A 68 5.93 -14.59 -30.71
N ALA A 69 5.41 -13.47 -31.23
CA ALA A 69 5.16 -13.32 -32.66
C ALA A 69 6.43 -13.47 -33.51
N MET A 70 7.57 -12.92 -33.05
CA MET A 70 8.87 -13.05 -33.70
C MET A 70 9.35 -14.51 -33.73
N ILE A 71 9.26 -15.24 -32.61
CA ILE A 71 9.60 -16.67 -32.56
C ILE A 71 8.71 -17.48 -33.52
N VAL A 72 7.40 -17.21 -33.54
CA VAL A 72 6.45 -17.86 -34.44
C VAL A 72 6.77 -17.58 -35.91
N ALA A 73 7.07 -16.32 -36.25
CA ALA A 73 7.41 -15.92 -37.62
C ALA A 73 8.72 -16.54 -38.11
N LEU A 74 9.77 -16.53 -37.28
CA LEU A 74 11.07 -17.11 -37.64
C LEU A 74 11.02 -18.63 -37.81
N ALA A 75 10.21 -19.33 -37.01
CA ALA A 75 10.05 -20.78 -37.10
C ALA A 75 8.91 -21.23 -38.04
N TRP A 76 8.23 -20.30 -38.71
CA TRP A 76 7.04 -20.60 -39.51
C TRP A 76 7.36 -21.47 -40.73
N ASP A 77 8.45 -21.18 -41.44
CA ASP A 77 8.78 -21.90 -42.67
C ASP A 77 9.28 -23.33 -42.40
N GLU A 78 9.91 -23.57 -41.24
CA GLU A 78 10.39 -24.91 -40.86
C GLU A 78 9.31 -25.78 -40.20
N MET A 79 8.46 -25.20 -39.35
CA MET A 79 7.51 -25.96 -38.51
C MET A 79 6.03 -25.72 -38.85
N GLY A 80 5.71 -24.65 -39.58
CA GLY A 80 4.35 -24.21 -39.86
C GLY A 80 3.53 -24.10 -38.58
N TRP A 81 2.30 -24.61 -38.62
CA TRP A 81 1.39 -24.59 -37.47
C TRP A 81 1.92 -25.27 -36.20
N LYS A 82 2.95 -26.13 -36.27
CA LYS A 82 3.47 -26.86 -35.10
C LYS A 82 4.12 -25.93 -34.07
N ILE A 83 4.70 -24.79 -34.49
CA ILE A 83 5.28 -23.82 -33.54
C ILE A 83 4.24 -23.29 -32.54
N LEU A 84 2.99 -23.12 -32.97
CA LEU A 84 1.89 -22.66 -32.11
C LEU A 84 1.61 -23.66 -30.98
N LEU A 85 1.67 -24.97 -31.25
CA LEU A 85 1.54 -25.99 -30.20
C LEU A 85 2.74 -25.99 -29.26
N VAL A 86 3.96 -25.80 -29.76
CA VAL A 86 5.17 -25.72 -28.92
C VAL A 86 5.10 -24.50 -28.01
N MET A 87 4.75 -23.33 -28.53
CA MET A 87 4.56 -22.11 -27.74
C MET A 87 3.42 -22.26 -26.73
N PHE A 88 2.29 -22.85 -27.12
CA PHE A 88 1.20 -23.16 -26.19
C PHE A 88 1.67 -24.07 -25.04
N ALA A 89 2.42 -25.13 -25.34
CA ALA A 89 2.95 -26.03 -24.31
C ALA A 89 3.90 -25.30 -23.35
N VAL A 90 4.79 -24.44 -23.87
CA VAL A 90 5.68 -23.60 -23.05
C VAL A 90 4.89 -22.68 -22.12
N PHE A 91 3.88 -21.95 -22.64
CA PHE A 91 3.05 -21.07 -21.82
C PHE A 91 2.17 -21.82 -20.82
N ALA A 92 1.66 -23.01 -21.17
CA ALA A 92 0.92 -23.87 -20.25
C ALA A 92 1.79 -24.33 -19.07
N VAL A 93 3.05 -24.72 -19.33
CA VAL A 93 4.01 -25.10 -18.27
C VAL A 93 4.37 -23.91 -17.39
N ILE A 94 4.64 -22.73 -17.96
CA ILE A 94 4.91 -21.50 -17.19
C ILE A 94 3.71 -21.16 -16.30
N THR A 95 2.49 -21.22 -16.85
CA THR A 95 1.23 -20.97 -16.13
C THR A 95 1.06 -21.95 -14.97
N LEU A 96 1.29 -23.25 -15.20
CA LEU A 96 1.21 -24.29 -14.17
C LEU A 96 2.18 -24.00 -13.01
N ILE A 97 3.44 -23.66 -13.31
CA ILE A 97 4.45 -23.32 -12.31
C ILE A 97 4.03 -22.08 -11.51
N LEU A 98 3.54 -21.03 -12.17
CA LEU A 98 3.07 -19.80 -11.51
C LEU A 98 1.87 -20.08 -10.59
N VAL A 99 0.88 -20.85 -11.05
CA VAL A 99 -0.30 -21.25 -10.25
C VAL A 99 0.14 -22.09 -9.05
N MET A 100 1.03 -23.08 -9.23
CA MET A 100 1.55 -23.89 -8.11
C MET A 100 2.29 -23.03 -7.08
N LYS A 101 3.11 -22.05 -7.51
CA LYS A 101 3.78 -21.11 -6.61
C LYS A 101 2.79 -20.20 -5.89
N GLY A 102 1.78 -19.67 -6.58
CA GLY A 102 0.70 -18.87 -5.98
C GLY A 102 -0.08 -19.65 -4.92
N LEU A 103 -0.51 -20.87 -5.24
CA LEU A 103 -1.17 -21.77 -4.29
C LEU A 103 -0.26 -22.14 -3.10
N SER A 104 1.04 -22.29 -3.31
CA SER A 104 2.01 -22.51 -2.23
C SER A 104 2.13 -21.29 -1.31
N LEU A 105 2.13 -20.06 -1.84
CA LEU A 105 2.20 -18.83 -1.05
C LEU A 105 0.92 -18.63 -0.21
N LEU A 106 -0.25 -18.95 -0.77
CA LEU A 106 -1.52 -18.97 -0.06
C LEU A 106 -1.52 -20.02 1.07
N LYS A 107 -1.07 -21.25 0.79
CA LYS A 107 -0.96 -22.34 1.79
C LYS A 107 0.06 -22.05 2.90
N GLN A 108 1.10 -21.25 2.62
CA GLN A 108 2.07 -20.79 3.63
C GLN A 108 1.53 -19.67 4.53
N GLY A 109 0.28 -19.23 4.36
CA GLY A 109 -0.33 -18.17 5.16
C GLY A 109 0.24 -16.77 4.92
N LYS A 110 1.21 -16.60 4.00
CA LYS A 110 1.92 -15.33 3.76
C LYS A 110 1.07 -14.21 3.17
N LEU A 111 -0.13 -14.52 2.69
CA LEU A 111 -1.11 -13.56 2.14
C LEU A 111 -2.35 -13.40 3.02
N ALA A 112 -2.57 -14.29 3.98
CA ALA A 112 -3.54 -14.04 5.03
C ALA A 112 -2.86 -13.14 6.05
N PHE A 113 -3.28 -11.88 6.18
CA PHE A 113 -2.88 -11.01 7.29
C PHE A 113 -3.27 -11.73 8.61
N PRO A 114 -2.33 -12.36 9.35
CA PRO A 114 -2.72 -13.31 10.39
C PRO A 114 -3.30 -12.59 11.60
N GLU A 115 -2.79 -11.38 11.87
CA GLU A 115 -3.27 -10.51 12.93
C GLU A 115 -4.61 -9.85 12.54
N THR A 116 -4.73 -9.19 11.39
CA THR A 116 -5.99 -8.53 10.99
C THR A 116 -7.17 -9.51 10.85
N MET A 117 -6.94 -10.74 10.34
CA MET A 117 -8.00 -11.75 10.25
C MET A 117 -8.33 -12.40 11.61
N LYS A 118 -7.45 -12.24 12.61
CA LYS A 118 -7.64 -12.70 13.99
C LYS A 118 -8.34 -11.63 14.83
N GLU A 119 -8.05 -10.36 14.62
CA GLU A 119 -8.81 -9.21 15.14
C GLU A 119 -10.25 -9.24 14.60
N LEU A 120 -10.45 -9.29 13.28
CA LEU A 120 -11.79 -9.36 12.67
C LEU A 120 -12.61 -10.59 13.11
N ARG A 121 -11.95 -11.71 13.44
CA ARG A 121 -12.64 -12.88 13.99
C ARG A 121 -13.00 -12.68 15.46
N ASN A 122 -12.13 -12.05 16.25
CA ASN A 122 -12.40 -11.77 17.65
C ASN A 122 -13.56 -10.76 17.82
N ASP A 123 -13.63 -9.73 16.95
CA ASP A 123 -14.75 -8.80 16.88
C ASP A 123 -16.06 -9.51 16.50
N ARG A 124 -16.02 -10.44 15.52
CA ARG A 124 -17.19 -11.24 15.13
C ARG A 124 -17.65 -12.16 16.26
N ASP A 125 -16.71 -12.79 16.96
CA ASP A 125 -16.99 -13.73 18.05
C ASP A 125 -17.40 -13.00 19.36
N MET A 126 -17.30 -11.65 19.41
CA MET A 126 -17.94 -10.79 20.41
C MET A 126 -19.36 -10.31 20.01
N LEU A 127 -19.77 -10.53 18.76
CA LEU A 127 -21.08 -10.12 18.21
C LEU A 127 -22.09 -11.29 18.08
N MET A 128 -21.70 -12.51 18.49
CA MET A 128 -22.54 -13.73 18.52
C MET A 128 -22.58 -14.33 19.92
#